data_AF-A0AAV8ZU74-F1
#
_entry.id   AF-A0AAV8ZU74-F1
#
_cell.length_a   1.000
_cell.length_b   1.000
_cell.length_c   1.000
_cell.angle_alpha   90.00
_cell.angle_beta   90.00
_cell.angle_gamma   90.00
#
_symmetry.space_group_name_H-M   'P 1'
#
loop_
_entity.id
_entity.type
_entity.pdbx_description
1 polymer ?
#
loop_
_entity_poly.entity_id
_entity_poly.type
_entity_poly.pdbx_seq_one_letter_code
_entity_poly.pdbx_strand_id
1 'polypeptide(L)'
;MQVQYTLNEIKGTTDTISSKMTLNNIFTIAKRNVEGQDMLYQSLKLTNNIWVLLELKLQPGVTTATLSLKSRSVEVAPYVFQAYESIIKN
;
A
#
# COMPACT_ATOMS: atom_id res chain seq x y z
N MET A 1 -5.85 0.63 15.09
CA MET A 1 -6.77 1.61 14.46
C MET A 1 -6.39 1.74 12.99
N GLN A 2 -7.15 2.48 12.18
CA GLN A 2 -6.87 2.68 10.75
C GLN A 2 -6.47 4.13 10.49
N VAL A 3 -5.48 4.34 9.63
CA VAL A 3 -5.05 5.67 9.15
C VAL A 3 -5.03 5.65 7.64
N GLN A 4 -5.44 6.74 7.00
CA GLN A 4 -5.52 6.87 5.56
C GLN A 4 -4.58 7.97 5.09
N TYR A 5 -3.86 7.68 4.01
CA TYR A 5 -2.93 8.60 3.36
C TYR A 5 -3.23 8.70 1.87
N THR A 6 -2.82 9.81 1.27
CA THR A 6 -2.87 10.02 -0.17
C THR A 6 -1.47 9.88 -0.75
N LEU A 7 -1.34 9.03 -1.76
CA LEU A 7 -0.14 8.91 -2.58
C LEU A 7 -0.37 9.70 -3.87
N ASN A 8 0.62 10.49 -4.27
CA ASN A 8 0.59 11.24 -5.52
C ASN A 8 1.63 10.71 -6.50
N GLU A 9 1.40 10.97 -7.78
CA GLU A 9 2.34 10.67 -8.86
C GLU A 9 2.71 9.18 -8.99
N ILE A 10 1.75 8.30 -8.70
CA ILE A 10 1.93 6.86 -8.90
C ILE A 10 2.05 6.56 -10.40
N LYS A 11 3.06 5.77 -10.73
CA LYS A 11 3.32 5.25 -12.07
C LYS A 11 3.29 3.72 -12.05
N GLY A 12 2.75 3.14 -13.11
CA GLY A 12 2.70 1.69 -13.30
C GLY A 12 1.32 1.09 -12.98
N THR A 13 1.19 -0.21 -13.28
CA THR A 13 -0.05 -0.96 -13.05
C THR A 13 -0.06 -1.58 -11.66
N THR A 14 -1.21 -2.10 -11.24
CA THR A 14 -1.33 -2.89 -10.02
C THR A 14 -0.34 -4.04 -9.94
N ASP A 15 -0.02 -4.67 -11.06
CA ASP A 15 0.89 -5.80 -11.11
C ASP A 15 2.34 -5.35 -10.90
N THR A 16 2.76 -4.25 -11.55
CA THR A 16 4.10 -3.67 -11.34
C THR A 16 4.29 -3.24 -9.89
N ILE A 17 3.28 -2.58 -9.30
CA ILE A 17 3.30 -2.17 -7.88
C ILE A 17 3.42 -3.40 -6.99
N SER A 18 2.61 -4.43 -7.22
CA SER A 18 2.64 -5.67 -6.43
C SER A 18 4.00 -6.37 -6.45
N SER A 19 4.62 -6.50 -7.63
CA SER A 19 5.97 -7.07 -7.77
C SER A 19 7.01 -6.25 -7.04
N LYS A 20 6.97 -4.92 -7.17
CA LYS A 20 7.90 -3.99 -6.50
C LYS A 20 7.78 -4.05 -4.97
N MET A 21 6.54 -4.12 -4.48
CA MET A 21 6.25 -4.25 -3.05
C MET A 21 6.76 -5.58 -2.50
N THR A 22 6.60 -6.67 -3.26
CA THR A 22 7.08 -8.01 -2.87
C THR A 22 8.60 -8.04 -2.66
N LEU A 23 9.36 -7.36 -3.52
CA LEU A 23 10.82 -7.21 -3.36
C LEU A 23 11.22 -6.45 -2.08
N ASN A 24 10.29 -5.71 -1.48
CA ASN A 24 10.49 -4.95 -0.24
C ASN A 24 9.75 -5.58 0.96
N ASN A 25 9.43 -6.88 0.90
CA ASN A 25 8.73 -7.62 1.95
C ASN A 25 7.30 -7.11 2.26
N ILE A 26 6.65 -6.50 1.26
CA ILE A 26 5.25 -6.08 1.31
C ILE A 26 4.47 -6.99 0.36
N PHE A 27 3.70 -7.92 0.91
CA PHE A 27 3.08 -8.99 0.13
C PHE A 27 1.62 -8.68 -0.18
N THR A 28 1.26 -8.74 -1.46
CA THR A 28 -0.14 -8.65 -1.91
C THR A 28 -0.86 -9.97 -1.63
N ILE A 29 -1.87 -9.93 -0.78
CA ILE A 29 -2.69 -11.08 -0.39
C ILE A 29 -3.89 -11.24 -1.33
N ALA A 30 -4.47 -10.12 -1.77
CA ALA A 30 -5.59 -10.13 -2.69
C ALA A 30 -5.57 -8.90 -3.59
N LYS A 31 -6.06 -9.09 -4.82
CA LYS A 31 -6.36 -8.03 -5.79
C LYS A 31 -7.86 -8.10 -6.11
N ARG A 32 -8.55 -6.98 -6.08
CA ARG A 32 -9.95 -6.86 -6.50
C ARG A 32 -10.10 -5.69 -7.46
N ASN A 33 -11.04 -5.80 -8.38
CA ASN A 33 -11.52 -4.67 -9.17
C ASN A 33 -12.96 -4.38 -8.72
N VAL A 34 -13.23 -3.15 -8.29
CA VAL A 34 -14.53 -2.71 -7.79
C VAL A 34 -14.90 -1.44 -8.54
N GLU A 35 -15.97 -1.49 -9.34
CA GLU A 35 -16.45 -0.33 -10.12
C GLU A 35 -15.37 0.31 -11.02
N GLY A 36 -14.45 -0.51 -11.54
CA GLY A 36 -13.32 -0.04 -12.35
C GLY A 36 -12.14 0.49 -11.53
N GLN A 37 -12.22 0.51 -10.19
CA GLN A 37 -11.11 0.82 -9.31
C GLN A 37 -10.38 -0.46 -8.89
N ASP A 38 -9.07 -0.45 -9.05
CA ASP A 38 -8.22 -1.53 -8.59
C ASP A 38 -7.92 -1.39 -7.10
N MET A 39 -8.10 -2.46 -6.35
CA MET A 39 -7.82 -2.55 -4.92
C MET A 39 -6.79 -3.64 -4.64
N LEU A 40 -5.68 -3.28 -4.00
CA LEU A 40 -4.67 -4.22 -3.51
C LEU A 40 -4.74 -4.31 -1.99
N TYR A 41 -4.92 -5.52 -1.50
CA TYR A 41 -4.82 -5.85 -0.08
C TYR A 41 -3.45 -6.45 0.18
N GLN A 42 -2.68 -5.81 1.06
CA GLN A 42 -1.30 -6.18 1.31
C GLN A 42 -1.02 -6.33 2.80
N SER A 43 0.09 -6.98 3.11
CA SER A 43 0.59 -7.08 4.49
C SER A 43 2.10 -7.01 4.55
N LEU A 44 2.59 -6.56 5.70
CA LEU A 44 3.98 -6.67 6.09
C LEU A 44 4.08 -6.93 7.59
N LYS A 45 5.22 -7.46 8.01
CA LYS A 45 5.56 -7.68 9.42
C LYS A 45 6.88 -6.99 9.73
N LEU A 46 6.87 -6.12 10.73
CA LEU A 46 8.08 -5.47 11.23
C LEU A 46 8.92 -6.47 12.06
N THR A 47 10.22 -6.19 12.21
CA THR A 47 11.16 -7.03 12.96
C THR A 47 10.78 -7.20 14.43
N ASN A 48 10.07 -6.23 15.01
CA ASN A 48 9.49 -6.28 16.35
C ASN A 48 8.12 -6.98 16.43
N ASN A 49 7.77 -7.79 15.42
CA ASN A 49 6.52 -8.55 15.31
C ASN A 49 5.22 -7.75 15.15
N ILE A 50 5.30 -6.45 14.88
CA ILE A 50 4.11 -5.65 14.57
C ILE A 50 3.66 -5.97 13.14
N TRP A 51 2.41 -6.36 13.01
CA TRP A 51 1.75 -6.53 11.71
C TRP A 51 1.14 -5.21 11.24
N VAL A 52 1.25 -4.97 9.93
CA VAL A 52 0.59 -3.86 9.26
C VAL A 52 -0.14 -4.41 8.06
N LEU A 53 -1.45 -4.13 8.00
CA LEU A 53 -2.31 -4.43 6.86
C LEU A 53 -2.48 -3.16 6.04
N LEU A 54 -2.39 -3.28 4.72
CA LEU A 54 -2.51 -2.16 3.81
C LEU A 54 -3.62 -2.42 2.79
N GLU A 55 -4.35 -1.37 2.43
CA GLU A 55 -5.30 -1.35 1.32
C GLU A 55 -4.95 -0.18 0.42
N LEU A 56 -4.49 -0.48 -0.80
CA LEU A 56 -4.20 0.50 -1.83
C LEU A 56 -5.37 0.56 -2.83
N LYS A 57 -5.94 1.75 -3.03
CA LYS A 57 -6.99 2.00 -4.03
C LYS A 57 -6.43 2.83 -5.18
N LEU A 58 -6.46 2.27 -6.39
CA LEU A 58 -5.94 2.85 -7.62
C LEU A 58 -7.07 3.06 -8.62
N GLN A 59 -7.27 4.29 -9.07
CA GLN A 59 -8.24 4.60 -10.12
C GLN A 59 -7.54 4.70 -11.47
N PRO A 60 -7.97 3.96 -12.51
CA PRO A 60 -7.42 4.09 -13.84
C PRO A 60 -7.48 5.54 -14.35
N GLY A 61 -6.40 6.01 -14.96
CA GLY A 61 -6.29 7.38 -15.49
C GLY A 61 -5.99 8.46 -14.44
N VAL A 62 -5.94 8.10 -13.15
CA VAL A 62 -5.59 9.02 -12.06
C VAL A 62 -4.26 8.61 -11.45
N THR A 63 -3.35 9.57 -11.27
CA THR A 63 -2.01 9.32 -10.69
C THR A 63 -1.99 9.41 -9.16
N THR A 64 -3.12 9.72 -8.54
CA THR A 64 -3.29 9.71 -7.08
C THR A 64 -3.94 8.41 -6.62
N ALA A 65 -3.49 7.87 -5.49
CA ALA A 65 -4.11 6.73 -4.84
C ALA A 65 -4.37 7.00 -3.36
N THR A 66 -5.29 6.22 -2.82
CA THR A 66 -5.52 6.15 -1.39
C THR A 66 -4.80 4.93 -0.83
N LEU A 67 -4.00 5.11 0.22
CA LEU A 67 -3.41 4.03 1.00
C LEU A 67 -3.98 4.04 2.42
N SER A 68 -4.70 2.99 2.78
CA SER A 68 -5.15 2.77 4.16
C SER A 68 -4.20 1.81 4.87
N LEU A 69 -3.76 2.16 6.07
CA LEU A 69 -2.95 1.29 6.93
C LEU A 69 -3.70 0.95 8.21
N LYS A 70 -3.68 -0.32 8.59
CA LYS A 70 -4.27 -0.82 9.83
C LYS A 70 -3.22 -1.60 10.62
N SER A 71 -2.98 -1.15 11.85
CA SER A 71 -2.11 -1.84 12.79
C SER A 71 -2.63 -1.72 14.23
N ARG A 72 -2.12 -2.58 15.12
CA ARG A 72 -2.32 -2.46 16.57
C ARG A 72 -1.55 -1.26 17.12
N SER A 73 -0.35 -0.99 16.61
CA SER A 73 0.46 0.18 16.97
C SER A 73 0.30 1.25 15.89
N VAL A 74 -0.48 2.30 16.17
CA VAL A 74 -0.77 3.35 15.18
C VAL A 74 0.44 4.23 14.86
N GLU A 75 1.37 4.34 15.81
CA GLU A 75 2.60 5.12 15.71
C GLU A 75 3.52 4.67 14.57
N VAL A 76 3.41 3.42 14.10
CA VAL A 76 4.22 2.94 12.98
C VAL A 76 3.70 3.40 11.62
N ALA A 77 2.43 3.82 11.53
CA ALA A 77 1.78 4.11 10.25
C ALA A 77 2.48 5.22 9.42
N PRO A 78 2.94 6.35 10.00
CA PRO A 78 3.63 7.39 9.23
C PRO A 78 4.93 6.88 8.59
N TYR A 79 5.71 6.07 9.31
CA TYR A 79 6.97 5.53 8.83
C TYR A 79 6.76 4.48 7.74
N VAL A 80 5.75 3.63 7.89
CA VAL A 80 5.38 2.66 6.86
C VAL A 80 4.86 3.38 5.61
N PHE A 81 4.06 4.43 5.77
CA PHE A 81 3.61 5.27 4.64
C PHE A 81 4.80 5.89 3.89
N GLN A 82 5.74 6.51 4.60
CA GLN A 82 6.92 7.11 3.99
C GLN A 82 7.77 6.08 3.23
N ALA A 83 7.98 4.89 3.80
CA ALA A 83 8.69 3.81 3.14
C ALA A 83 7.93 3.33 1.88
N TYR A 84 6.61 3.15 1.98
CA TYR A 84 5.76 2.77 0.86
C TYR A 84 5.83 3.78 -0.28
N GLU A 85 5.76 5.07 0.03
CA GLU A 85 5.89 6.15 -0.95
C GLU A 85 7.26 6.16 -1.62
N SER A 86 8.34 5.95 -0.86
CA SER A 86 9.68 5.86 -1.45
C SER A 86 9.81 4.65 -2.38
N ILE A 87 9.28 3.49 -1.98
CA ILE A 87 9.30 2.28 -2.82
C ILE A 87 8.51 2.51 -4.09
N ILE A 88 7.31 3.08 -4.02
CA ILE A 88 6.47 3.22 -5.21
C ILE A 88 7.07 4.22 -6.22
N LYS A 89 7.75 5.27 -5.77
CA LYS A 89 8.33 6.31 -6.63
C LYS A 89 9.70 5.98 -7.25
N ASN A 90 10.48 5.06 -6.65
CA ASN A 90 11.81 4.64 -7.13
C ASN A 90 11.75 3.52 -8.16
#